data_AF-A0A7Z9L437-F1
#
_entry.id   AF-A0A7Z9L437-F1
#
_cell.length_a   1.000
_cell.length_b   1.000
_cell.length_c   1.000
_cell.angle_alpha   90.00
_cell.angle_beta   90.00
_cell.angle_gamma   90.00
#
_symmetry.space_group_name_H-M   'P 1'
#
loop_
_entity.id
_entity.type
_entity.pdbx_description
1 polymer ?
#
loop_
_entity_poly.entity_id
_entity_poly.type
_entity_poly.pdbx_seq_one_letter_code
_entity_poly.pdbx_strand_id
1 'polypeptide(L)'
;ACGGNKDGDCEEVENSFLDRIIDRRTGIPIGLSVLYILIGSRIGLPLHGVGTPGHFLVKYDAENYKIFVDCFNNGTLLTDKDCARFLIRSGHGFKASYLHRSPVRSILTRMLRNLIPLYETKEQPAKAEKLKHFIKLLQHRTSHN
;
A
#
# COMPACT_ATOMS: atom_id res chain seq x y z
N ALA A 1 5.06 -7.08 3.26
CA ALA A 1 4.36 -8.16 3.95
C ALA A 1 3.15 -8.50 3.12
N CYS A 2 3.12 -9.74 2.63
CA CYS A 2 2.02 -10.31 1.87
C CYS A 2 1.18 -11.06 2.89
N GLY A 3 0.06 -10.44 3.25
CA GLY A 3 -0.92 -10.98 4.17
C GLY A 3 -2.21 -11.23 3.39
N GLY A 4 -2.35 -12.44 2.88
CA GLY A 4 -3.56 -12.95 2.24
C GLY A 4 -3.28 -14.29 1.57
N ASN A 5 -4.34 -15.01 1.19
CA ASN A 5 -4.34 -16.41 0.75
C ASN A 5 -3.66 -16.67 -0.63
N LYS A 6 -2.74 -15.80 -1.07
CA LYS A 6 -2.16 -15.75 -2.42
C LYS A 6 -0.69 -15.29 -2.39
N ASP A 7 0.17 -16.12 -1.82
CA ASP A 7 1.60 -15.79 -1.65
C ASP A 7 2.33 -15.52 -2.98
N GLY A 8 1.91 -16.19 -4.07
CA GLY A 8 2.49 -16.01 -5.41
C GLY A 8 2.25 -14.63 -6.04
N ASP A 9 1.22 -13.88 -5.62
CA ASP A 9 0.93 -12.55 -6.17
C ASP A 9 2.03 -11.53 -5.83
N CYS A 10 2.86 -11.81 -4.83
CA CYS A 10 3.92 -10.93 -4.39
C CYS A 10 5.29 -11.19 -5.03
N GLU A 11 5.46 -12.31 -5.72
CA GLU A 11 6.75 -12.73 -6.30
C GLU A 11 6.95 -12.21 -7.73
N GLU A 12 5.88 -11.68 -8.32
CA GLU A 12 5.88 -11.16 -9.67
C GLU A 12 5.97 -9.64 -9.72
N VAL A 13 6.98 -9.13 -10.43
CA VAL A 13 7.23 -7.69 -10.58
C VAL A 13 6.03 -6.97 -11.21
N GLU A 14 5.34 -7.63 -12.15
CA GLU A 14 4.18 -7.07 -12.85
C GLU A 14 3.03 -6.71 -11.90
N ASN A 15 2.87 -7.43 -10.79
CA ASN A 15 1.81 -7.17 -9.81
C ASN A 15 2.04 -5.87 -9.01
N SER A 16 3.14 -5.15 -9.26
CA SER A 16 3.43 -3.83 -8.71
C SER A 16 3.19 -2.68 -9.70
N PHE A 17 2.96 -2.95 -10.98
CA PHE A 17 2.79 -1.93 -12.02
C PHE A 17 1.30 -1.70 -12.31
N LEU A 18 0.85 -0.44 -12.24
CA LEU A 18 -0.59 -0.13 -12.32
C LEU A 18 -1.23 -0.54 -13.65
N ASP A 19 -0.53 -0.36 -14.76
CA ASP A 19 -0.97 -0.82 -16.09
C ASP A 19 -1.20 -2.33 -16.10
N ARG A 20 -0.26 -3.10 -15.58
CA ARG A 20 -0.36 -4.57 -15.48
C ARG A 20 -1.45 -5.01 -14.52
N ILE A 21 -1.61 -4.32 -13.39
CA ILE A 21 -2.66 -4.62 -12.41
C ILE A 21 -4.05 -4.45 -13.06
N ILE A 22 -4.25 -3.41 -13.87
CA ILE A 22 -5.51 -3.18 -14.57
C ILE A 22 -5.75 -4.28 -15.60
N ASP A 23 -4.75 -4.59 -16.44
CA ASP A 23 -4.87 -5.59 -17.49
C ASP A 23 -5.13 -6.99 -16.94
N ARG A 24 -4.37 -7.38 -15.91
CA ARG A 24 -4.40 -8.73 -15.33
C ARG A 24 -5.44 -8.90 -14.23
N ARG A 25 -6.00 -7.81 -13.72
CA ARG A 25 -6.94 -7.78 -12.59
C ARG A 25 -6.39 -8.47 -11.33
N THR A 26 -5.07 -8.45 -11.15
CA THR A 26 -4.36 -8.95 -9.97
C THR A 26 -3.22 -8.01 -9.61
N GLY A 27 -2.87 -7.92 -8.34
CA GLY A 27 -1.87 -6.98 -7.87
C GLY A 27 -1.60 -7.11 -6.38
N ILE A 28 -0.47 -6.57 -5.94
CA ILE A 28 -0.12 -6.53 -4.51
C ILE A 28 -1.05 -5.56 -3.74
N PRO A 29 -1.19 -5.69 -2.40
CA PRO A 29 -2.16 -4.91 -1.63
C PRO A 29 -2.12 -3.40 -1.85
N ILE A 30 -0.91 -2.82 -1.88
CA ILE A 30 -0.73 -1.37 -2.08
C ILE A 30 -1.07 -0.94 -3.52
N GLY A 31 -0.84 -1.79 -4.52
CA GLY A 31 -1.14 -1.50 -5.92
C GLY A 31 -2.65 -1.41 -6.15
N LEU A 32 -3.40 -2.41 -5.68
CA LEU A 32 -4.87 -2.40 -5.71
C LEU A 32 -5.44 -1.21 -4.94
N SER A 33 -4.87 -0.89 -3.78
CA SER A 33 -5.30 0.26 -2.98
C SER A 33 -5.07 1.60 -3.68
N VAL A 34 -3.94 1.77 -4.39
CA VAL A 34 -3.68 2.97 -5.19
C VAL A 34 -4.70 3.10 -6.32
N LEU A 35 -5.07 2.00 -6.98
CA LEU A 35 -6.12 2.01 -8.00
C LEU A 35 -7.46 2.52 -7.43
N TYR A 36 -7.86 2.06 -6.25
CA TYR A 36 -9.05 2.55 -5.53
C TYR A 36 -8.97 4.06 -5.25
N ILE A 37 -7.84 4.53 -4.73
CA ILE A 37 -7.62 5.96 -4.42
C ILE A 37 -7.71 6.82 -5.68
N LEU A 38 -7.08 6.40 -6.78
CA LEU A 38 -7.08 7.13 -8.05
C LEU A 38 -8.48 7.20 -8.67
N ILE A 39 -9.22 6.08 -8.66
CA ILE A 39 -10.61 6.03 -9.14
C ILE A 39 -11.49 6.91 -8.27
N GLY A 40 -11.45 6.74 -6.95
CA GLY A 40 -12.24 7.52 -6.01
C GLY A 40 -11.98 9.02 -6.14
N SER A 41 -10.71 9.42 -6.27
CA SER A 41 -10.35 10.81 -6.53
C SER A 41 -10.96 11.34 -7.83
N ARG A 42 -11.04 10.53 -8.89
CA ARG A 42 -11.62 10.93 -10.18
C ARG A 42 -13.13 11.12 -10.13
N ILE A 43 -13.82 10.47 -9.19
CA ILE A 43 -15.26 10.59 -8.98
C ILE A 43 -15.64 11.40 -7.72
N GLY A 44 -14.67 12.08 -7.10
CA GLY A 44 -14.90 12.98 -5.96
C GLY A 44 -15.11 12.30 -4.61
N LEU A 45 -14.73 11.02 -4.44
CA LEU A 45 -14.80 10.34 -3.15
C LEU A 45 -13.59 10.70 -2.26
N PRO A 46 -13.77 10.96 -0.96
CA PRO A 46 -12.71 11.27 -0.01
C PRO A 46 -11.92 10.02 0.44
N LEU A 47 -11.27 9.35 -0.52
CA LEU A 47 -10.44 8.17 -0.26
C LEU A 47 -8.99 8.55 0.03
N HIS A 48 -8.38 7.87 0.99
CA HIS A 48 -6.93 7.97 1.22
C HIS A 48 -6.33 6.65 1.72
N GLY A 49 -5.04 6.46 1.47
CA GLY A 49 -4.33 5.26 1.89
C GLY A 49 -3.97 5.27 3.37
N VAL A 50 -3.97 4.09 3.99
CA VAL A 50 -3.59 3.84 5.38
C VAL A 50 -2.60 2.67 5.41
N GLY A 51 -1.33 3.00 5.63
CA GLY A 51 -0.23 2.06 5.69
C GLY A 51 -0.03 1.51 7.09
N THR A 52 -0.74 0.44 7.43
CA THR A 52 -0.51 -0.30 8.67
C THR A 52 0.76 -1.16 8.59
N PRO A 53 1.35 -1.56 9.74
CA PRO A 53 2.29 -2.66 9.77
C PRO A 53 1.67 -3.92 9.15
N GLY A 54 2.42 -4.61 8.30
CA GLY A 54 1.96 -5.85 7.68
C GLY A 54 0.98 -5.69 6.51
N HIS A 55 0.23 -4.58 6.42
CA HIS A 55 -0.88 -4.45 5.46
C HIS A 55 -1.07 -3.04 4.92
N PHE A 56 -1.92 -2.85 3.90
CA PHE A 56 -2.25 -1.53 3.37
C PHE A 56 -3.74 -1.47 3.06
N LEU A 57 -4.42 -0.43 3.56
CA LEU A 57 -5.86 -0.25 3.44
C LEU A 57 -6.17 1.08 2.76
N VAL A 58 -7.40 1.19 2.26
CA VAL A 58 -7.98 2.48 1.85
C VAL A 58 -9.00 2.88 2.90
N LYS A 59 -9.02 4.15 3.29
CA LYS A 59 -10.04 4.71 4.17
C LYS A 59 -10.95 5.64 3.37
N TYR A 60 -12.25 5.42 3.49
CA TYR A 60 -13.27 6.39 3.16
C TYR A 60 -13.53 7.26 4.39
N ASP A 61 -13.30 8.56 4.26
CA ASP A 61 -13.39 9.51 5.37
C ASP A 61 -14.37 10.63 5.01
N ALA A 62 -15.63 10.42 5.38
CA ALA A 62 -16.69 11.41 5.29
C ALA A 62 -17.26 11.65 6.70
N GLU A 63 -17.92 12.80 6.93
CA GLU A 63 -18.31 13.28 8.28
C GLU A 63 -18.87 12.19 9.21
N ASN A 64 -19.72 11.30 8.69
CA ASN A 64 -20.38 10.25 9.48
C ASN A 64 -19.89 8.82 9.17
N TYR A 65 -18.90 8.66 8.29
CA TYR A 65 -18.45 7.35 7.83
C TYR A 65 -16.93 7.23 7.92
N LYS A 66 -16.46 6.33 8.80
CA LYS A 66 -15.06 5.92 8.92
C LYS A 66 -14.97 4.44 8.60
N ILE A 67 -14.91 4.14 7.31
CA ILE A 67 -14.87 2.77 6.80
C ILE A 67 -13.51 2.56 6.15
N PHE A 68 -12.88 1.44 6.47
CA PHE A 68 -11.70 0.98 5.78
C PHE A 68 -12.10 -0.07 4.75
N VAL A 69 -11.38 -0.11 3.65
CA VAL A 69 -11.55 -1.05 2.56
C VAL A 69 -10.24 -1.82 2.43
N ASP A 70 -10.33 -3.13 2.59
CA ASP A 70 -9.25 -4.04 2.29
C ASP A 70 -9.31 -4.43 0.81
N CYS A 71 -8.64 -3.64 -0.03
CA CYS A 71 -8.65 -3.83 -1.48
C CYS A 71 -8.01 -5.15 -1.92
N PHE A 72 -7.19 -5.79 -1.08
CA PHE A 72 -6.56 -7.07 -1.38
C PHE A 72 -7.45 -8.25 -1.01
N ASN A 73 -8.15 -8.16 0.12
CA ASN A 73 -9.10 -9.16 0.57
C ASN A 73 -10.51 -8.88 0.03
N ASN A 74 -10.65 -8.90 -1.30
CA ASN A 74 -11.91 -8.78 -2.03
C ASN A 74 -12.75 -7.52 -1.70
N GLY A 75 -12.11 -6.42 -1.30
CA GLY A 75 -12.82 -5.17 -0.96
C GLY A 75 -13.57 -5.22 0.37
N THR A 76 -13.17 -6.11 1.29
CA THR A 76 -13.81 -6.27 2.60
C THR A 76 -13.84 -4.92 3.35
N LEU A 77 -15.01 -4.56 3.86
CA LEU A 77 -15.19 -3.37 4.68
C LEU A 77 -14.81 -3.67 6.13
N LEU A 78 -14.00 -2.81 6.72
CA LEU A 78 -13.46 -2.96 8.06
C LEU A 78 -13.77 -1.73 8.92
N THR A 79 -14.00 -1.97 10.20
CA THR A 79 -14.06 -0.92 11.23
C THR A 79 -12.69 -0.67 11.85
N ASP A 80 -12.56 0.41 12.64
CA ASP A 80 -11.38 0.64 13.49
C ASP A 80 -11.08 -0.57 14.39
N LYS A 81 -12.12 -1.22 14.94
CA LYS A 81 -11.99 -2.39 15.82
C LYS A 81 -11.43 -3.60 15.07
N ASP A 82 -11.84 -3.80 13.81
CA ASP A 82 -11.32 -4.90 12.99
C ASP A 82 -9.86 -4.68 12.64
N CYS A 83 -9.48 -3.44 12.30
CA CYS A 83 -8.10 -3.06 12.05
C CYS A 83 -7.23 -3.25 13.30
N ALA A 84 -7.71 -2.84 14.47
CA ALA A 84 -7.01 -3.05 15.74
C ALA A 84 -6.84 -4.53 16.07
N ARG A 85 -7.89 -5.34 15.87
CA ARG A 85 -7.85 -6.79 16.08
C ARG A 85 -6.83 -7.47 15.15
N PHE A 86 -6.80 -7.08 13.87
CA PHE A 86 -5.80 -7.56 12.92
C PHE A 86 -4.38 -7.27 13.42
N LEU A 87 -4.09 -6.02 13.78
CA LEU A 87 -2.77 -5.58 14.24
C LEU A 87 -2.29 -6.32 15.49
N ILE A 88 -3.17 -6.53 16.47
CA ILE A 88 -2.87 -7.27 17.69
C ILE A 88 -2.57 -8.74 17.37
N ARG A 89 -3.41 -9.38 16.53
CA ARG A 89 -3.22 -10.78 16.13
C ARG A 89 -1.94 -11.01 15.33
N SER A 90 -1.50 -10.02 14.57
CA SER A 90 -0.23 -10.04 13.83
C SER A 90 1.01 -9.72 14.69
N GLY A 91 0.85 -9.54 16.00
CA GLY A 91 1.98 -9.29 16.92
C GLY A 91 2.54 -7.86 16.87
N HIS A 92 1.91 -6.95 16.13
CA HIS A 92 2.36 -5.55 16.03
C HIS A 92 1.83 -4.66 17.16
N GLY A 93 0.84 -5.14 17.93
CA GLY A 93 0.08 -4.34 18.89
C GLY A 93 -0.75 -3.25 18.20
N PHE A 94 -1.52 -2.49 18.98
CA PHE A 94 -2.33 -1.38 18.44
C PHE A 94 -1.74 -0.02 18.79
N LYS A 95 -1.57 0.83 17.77
CA LYS A 95 -1.30 2.27 17.91
C LYS A 95 -2.28 3.02 17.02
N ALA A 96 -2.97 4.03 17.55
CA ALA A 96 -3.91 4.84 16.77
C ALA A 96 -3.26 5.47 15.52
N SER A 97 -1.97 5.81 15.63
CA SER A 97 -1.18 6.35 14.51
C SER A 97 -1.04 5.40 13.32
N TYR A 98 -1.24 4.09 13.49
CA TYR A 98 -1.26 3.14 12.38
C TYR A 98 -2.46 3.33 11.45
N LEU A 99 -3.53 3.98 11.93
CA LEU A 99 -4.74 4.25 11.15
C LEU A 99 -4.75 5.66 10.53
N HIS A 100 -3.65 6.41 10.64
CA HIS A 100 -3.53 7.74 10.06
C HIS A 100 -3.33 7.67 8.54
N ARG A 101 -3.74 8.77 7.88
CA ARG A 101 -3.53 8.98 6.45
C ARG A 101 -2.04 8.85 6.10
N SER A 102 -1.75 8.02 5.11
CA SER A 102 -0.42 7.89 4.53
C SER A 102 -0.16 9.00 3.51
N PRO A 103 0.93 9.77 3.67
CA PRO A 103 1.35 10.73 2.66
C PRO A 103 1.70 10.03 1.33
N VAL A 104 1.46 10.70 0.20
CA VAL A 104 1.76 10.16 -1.14
C VAL A 104 3.20 9.68 -1.25
N ARG A 105 4.17 10.43 -0.70
CA ARG A 105 5.59 10.02 -0.68
C ARG A 105 5.83 8.72 0.08
N SER A 106 5.09 8.46 1.16
CA SER A 106 5.19 7.22 1.93
C SER A 106 4.60 6.04 1.16
N ILE A 107 3.50 6.26 0.43
CA ILE A 107 2.89 5.26 -0.47
C ILE A 107 3.89 4.89 -1.56
N LEU A 108 4.43 5.87 -2.29
CA LEU A 108 5.44 5.65 -3.33
C LEU A 108 6.67 4.93 -2.80
N THR A 109 7.18 5.37 -1.65
CA THR A 109 8.31 4.71 -0.98
C THR A 109 8.03 3.23 -0.70
N ARG A 110 6.83 2.89 -0.23
CA ARG A 110 6.44 1.51 0.05
C ARG A 110 6.28 0.68 -1.23
N MET A 111 5.73 1.26 -2.29
CA MET A 111 5.67 0.60 -3.62
C MET A 111 7.08 0.28 -4.14
N LEU A 112 8.01 1.25 -4.07
CA LEU A 112 9.41 1.03 -4.49
C LEU A 112 10.10 -0.02 -3.62
N ARG A 113 9.87 -0.02 -2.30
CA ARG A 113 10.43 -1.04 -1.39
C ARG A 113 9.94 -2.45 -1.70
N ASN A 114 8.70 -2.63 -2.14
CA ASN A 114 8.18 -3.95 -2.51
C ASN A 114 8.89 -4.52 -3.75
N LEU A 115 9.41 -3.67 -4.63
CA LEU A 115 10.11 -4.08 -5.85
C LEU A 115 11.58 -4.47 -5.62
N ILE A 116 12.23 -3.94 -4.58
CA ILE A 116 13.66 -4.20 -4.29
C ILE A 116 13.97 -5.70 -4.19
N PRO A 117 13.31 -6.48 -3.29
CA PRO A 117 13.64 -7.90 -3.16
C PRO A 117 13.40 -8.68 -4.45
N LEU A 118 12.40 -8.30 -5.25
CA LEU A 118 12.10 -8.96 -6.53
C LEU A 118 13.23 -8.79 -7.55
N TYR A 119 13.83 -7.60 -7.61
CA TYR A 119 14.99 -7.36 -8.48
C TYR A 119 16.29 -7.97 -7.93
N GLU A 120 16.43 -8.07 -6.61
CA GLU A 120 17.56 -8.77 -6.00
C GLU A 120 17.50 -10.28 -6.28
N THR A 121 16.33 -10.92 -6.10
CA THR A 121 16.13 -12.34 -6.40
C THR A 121 16.25 -12.68 -7.90
N LYS A 122 15.90 -11.75 -8.79
CA LYS A 122 16.03 -11.91 -10.25
C LYS A 122 17.42 -11.52 -10.79
N GLU A 123 18.43 -11.42 -9.93
CA GLU A 123 19.82 -11.07 -10.28
C GLU A 123 19.95 -9.76 -11.10
N GLN A 124 19.10 -8.78 -10.79
CA GLN A 124 19.11 -7.44 -11.41
C GLN A 124 19.48 -6.35 -10.40
N PRO A 125 20.67 -6.41 -9.77
CA PRO A 125 21.06 -5.52 -8.66
C PRO A 125 21.09 -4.04 -9.06
N ALA A 126 21.43 -3.73 -10.31
CA ALA A 126 21.44 -2.35 -10.81
C ALA A 126 20.04 -1.68 -10.73
N LYS A 127 18.96 -2.45 -10.96
CA LYS A 127 17.59 -1.95 -10.81
C LYS A 127 17.25 -1.74 -9.34
N ALA A 128 17.59 -2.68 -8.47
CA ALA A 128 17.39 -2.55 -7.03
C ALA A 128 18.09 -1.30 -6.45
N GLU A 129 19.35 -1.07 -6.84
CA GLU A 129 20.10 0.13 -6.42
C GLU A 129 19.47 1.43 -6.93
N LYS A 130 18.96 1.44 -8.18
CA LYS A 130 18.22 2.59 -8.70
C LYS A 130 16.96 2.90 -7.88
N LEU A 131 16.21 1.88 -7.47
CA LEU A 131 15.03 2.05 -6.60
C LEU A 131 15.43 2.56 -5.21
N LYS A 132 16.51 2.04 -4.62
CA LYS A 132 17.05 2.53 -3.34
C LYS A 132 17.46 4.01 -3.45
N HIS A 133 18.04 4.41 -4.58
CA HIS A 133 18.36 5.81 -4.85
C HIS A 133 17.09 6.69 -4.91
N PHE A 134 16.05 6.27 -5.64
CA PHE A 134 14.78 7.00 -5.68
C PHE A 134 14.13 7.14 -4.30
N ILE A 135 14.19 6.10 -3.47
CA ILE A 135 13.70 6.18 -2.09
C ILE A 135 14.46 7.24 -1.29
N LYS A 136 15.79 7.31 -1.42
CA LYS A 136 16.60 8.36 -0.77
C LYS A 136 16.15 9.74 -1.23
N LEU A 137 15.94 9.96 -2.53
CA LEU A 137 15.44 11.24 -3.05
C LEU A 137 14.06 11.61 -2.51
N LEU A 138 13.15 10.64 -2.37
CA LEU A 138 11.82 10.87 -1.79
C LEU A 138 11.85 11.21 -0.29
N GLN A 139 12.93 10.83 0.41
CA GLN A 139 13.11 11.04 1.84
C GLN A 139 13.94 12.28 2.18
N HIS A 140 14.84 12.70 1.29
CA HIS A 140 15.57 13.95 1.44
C HIS A 140 14.62 15.14 1.19
N ARG A 141 14.34 15.90 2.25
CA ARG A 141 13.60 17.16 2.19
C ARG A 141 14.21 18.10 1.14
N THR A 142 13.37 18.66 0.28
CA THR A 142 13.44 20.10 0.01
C THR A 142 13.06 20.81 1.31
N SER A 143 14.06 21.14 2.12
CA SER A 143 13.93 22.19 3.13
C SER A 143 13.87 23.52 2.39
N HIS A 144 12.75 23.90 1.77
CA HIS A 144 12.55 25.24 1.24
C HIS A 144 11.05 25.55 1.17
N ASN A 145 10.67 26.54 2.01
CA ASN A 145 9.45 27.34 2.08
C ASN A 145 8.12 26.64 2.35
#